data_AF-A0A5B1CHC3-F1
#
_entry.id   AF-A0A5B1CHC3-F1
#
_cell.length_a   1.000
_cell.length_b   1.000
_cell.length_c   1.000
_cell.angle_alpha   90.00
_cell.angle_beta   90.00
_cell.angle_gamma   90.00
#
_symmetry.space_group_name_H-M   'P 1'
#
loop_
_entity.id
_entity.type
_entity.pdbx_description
1 polymer ?
#
loop_
_entity_poly.entity_id
_entity_poly.type
_entity_poly.pdbx_seq_one_letter_code
_entity_poly.pdbx_strand_id
1 'polypeptide(L)'
;MKPNATELLQWSQAELADHLTRRLLARRIKPGRSFAPQLAYGRHRGPARRSSRIAAVAITLFQHDQLGWTIPLTLRPTTLMHHGGQICFPGGRAERGETMLQAATREYTEELGVRPRVHRACGELASYYVYASDNQVHPMVIVTDPPEQAWQPDPVEVAKVILLPVSQLIDPDRRQRTSHRRLVVSENGSHVGEVKFSAPAIEVRNRDQVHRVWGATAMMLHQLAQLLL
;
A
#
# COMPACT_ATOMS: atom_id res chain seq x y z
N MET A 1 1.17 -8.14 -25.48
CA MET A 1 0.19 -7.06 -25.72
C MET A 1 -0.16 -6.47 -24.36
N LYS A 2 -0.07 -5.15 -24.16
CA LYS A 2 -0.53 -4.53 -22.90
C LYS A 2 -2.06 -4.49 -22.95
N PRO A 3 -2.78 -5.02 -21.95
CA PRO A 3 -4.24 -4.99 -21.92
C PRO A 3 -4.74 -3.54 -21.92
N ASN A 4 -5.91 -3.30 -22.52
CA ASN A 4 -6.59 -2.03 -22.37
C ASN A 4 -7.15 -1.92 -20.93
N ALA A 5 -7.13 -0.72 -20.33
CA ALA A 5 -7.63 -0.46 -18.99
C ALA A 5 -9.08 -0.95 -18.80
N THR A 6 -9.92 -0.83 -19.84
CA THR A 6 -11.32 -1.28 -19.81
C THR A 6 -11.47 -2.80 -19.77
N GLU A 7 -10.59 -3.54 -20.44
CA GLU A 7 -10.62 -5.02 -20.46
C GLU A 7 -10.23 -5.59 -19.09
N LEU A 8 -9.21 -5.00 -18.46
CA LEU A 8 -8.71 -5.42 -17.15
C LEU A 8 -9.81 -5.37 -16.08
N LEU A 9 -10.72 -4.40 -16.16
CA LEU A 9 -11.79 -4.24 -15.18
C LEU A 9 -12.88 -5.33 -15.29
N GLN A 10 -12.89 -6.10 -16.38
CA GLN A 10 -13.84 -7.19 -16.64
C GLN A 10 -13.24 -8.58 -16.44
N TRP A 11 -11.96 -8.68 -16.10
CA TRP A 11 -11.31 -9.97 -15.88
C TRP A 11 -11.88 -10.73 -14.70
N SER A 12 -11.97 -12.04 -14.86
CA SER A 12 -12.19 -12.99 -13.77
C SER A 12 -11.01 -12.99 -12.79
N GLN A 13 -11.22 -13.56 -11.60
CA GLN A 13 -10.16 -13.72 -10.60
C GLN A 13 -8.95 -14.50 -11.15
N ALA A 14 -9.19 -15.54 -11.94
CA ALA A 14 -8.14 -16.34 -12.54
C ALA A 14 -7.32 -15.54 -13.55
N GLU A 15 -7.97 -14.80 -14.46
CA GLU A 15 -7.29 -13.99 -15.47
C GLU A 15 -6.43 -12.88 -14.85
N LEU A 16 -6.98 -12.16 -13.86
CA LEU A 16 -6.23 -11.13 -13.15
C LEU A 16 -5.03 -11.74 -12.40
N ALA A 17 -5.25 -12.85 -11.71
CA ALA A 17 -4.20 -13.52 -10.95
C ALA A 17 -3.08 -14.05 -11.87
N ASP A 18 -3.43 -14.65 -13.01
CA ASP A 18 -2.49 -15.12 -14.02
C ASP A 18 -1.69 -13.96 -14.63
N HIS A 19 -2.34 -12.84 -14.94
CA HIS A 19 -1.67 -11.64 -15.44
C HIS A 19 -0.67 -11.09 -14.43
N LEU A 20 -1.09 -10.86 -13.19
CA LEU A 20 -0.22 -10.34 -12.12
C LEU A 20 0.96 -11.28 -11.86
N THR A 21 0.70 -12.59 -11.73
CA THR A 21 1.75 -13.60 -11.50
C THR A 21 2.80 -13.57 -12.63
N ARG A 22 2.35 -13.58 -13.89
CA ARG A 22 3.28 -13.52 -15.05
C ARG A 22 4.09 -12.22 -15.06
N ARG A 23 3.47 -11.07 -14.77
CA ARG A 23 4.14 -9.76 -14.78
C ARG A 23 5.15 -9.62 -13.63
N LEU A 24 4.84 -10.16 -12.45
CA LEU A 24 5.73 -10.21 -11.29
C LEU A 24 6.95 -11.10 -11.56
N LEU A 25 6.74 -12.30 -12.12
CA LEU A 25 7.81 -13.22 -12.49
C LEU A 25 8.74 -12.66 -13.57
N ALA A 26 8.19 -11.90 -14.53
CA ALA A 26 8.99 -11.28 -15.57
C ALA A 26 9.98 -10.23 -15.04
N ARG A 27 9.86 -9.78 -13.76
CA ARG A 27 10.78 -8.83 -13.08
C ARG A 27 11.12 -7.57 -13.88
N ARG A 28 10.24 -7.14 -14.79
CA ARG A 28 10.47 -6.00 -15.70
C ARG A 28 10.25 -4.64 -15.05
N ILE A 29 9.75 -4.57 -13.83
CA ILE A 29 9.38 -3.31 -13.17
C ILE A 29 10.31 -3.04 -12.00
N LYS A 30 11.30 -2.17 -12.25
CA LYS A 30 12.14 -1.59 -11.20
C LYS A 30 11.31 -0.54 -10.44
N PRO A 31 11.46 -0.38 -9.11
CA PRO A 31 10.80 0.69 -8.38
C PRO A 31 11.13 2.03 -9.04
N GLY A 32 10.12 2.65 -9.63
CA GLY A 32 10.28 3.84 -10.45
C GLY A 32 10.78 5.01 -9.62
N ARG A 33 11.93 5.58 -9.99
CA ARG A 33 12.48 6.81 -9.37
C ARG A 33 11.58 8.03 -9.58
N SER A 34 10.65 7.98 -10.53
CA SER A 34 9.78 9.08 -10.95
C SER A 34 8.63 9.37 -9.98
N PHE A 35 8.20 8.40 -9.17
CA PHE A 35 7.06 8.55 -8.24
C PHE A 35 7.50 8.45 -6.76
N ALA A 36 8.54 9.20 -6.38
CA ALA A 36 9.04 9.27 -5.01
C ALA A 36 9.18 10.74 -4.54
N PRO A 37 9.20 11.02 -3.21
CA PRO A 37 9.41 12.37 -2.69
C PRO A 37 10.72 13.00 -3.18
N GLN A 38 10.70 14.30 -3.49
CA GLN A 38 11.87 15.04 -4.00
C GLN A 38 12.94 15.26 -2.93
N LEU A 39 12.55 15.52 -1.68
CA LEU A 39 13.46 15.59 -0.53
C LEU A 39 13.74 14.18 -0.03
N ALA A 40 14.75 13.56 -0.64
CA ALA A 40 15.18 12.18 -0.37
C ALA A 40 16.64 12.10 0.09
N TYR A 41 17.17 13.14 0.76
CA TYR A 41 18.54 13.09 1.25
C TYR A 41 18.66 12.08 2.40
N GLY A 42 19.52 11.08 2.22
CA GLY A 42 20.02 10.14 3.24
C GLY A 42 19.09 9.05 3.77
N ARG A 43 17.75 9.19 3.70
CA ARG A 43 16.83 8.29 4.45
C ARG A 43 16.02 7.31 3.60
N HIS A 44 15.55 7.68 2.41
CA HIS A 44 14.64 6.86 1.59
C HIS A 44 15.33 6.13 0.41
N ARG A 45 16.66 6.22 0.32
CA ARG A 45 17.44 5.72 -0.82
C ARG A 45 18.63 4.84 -0.43
N GLY A 46 18.88 4.67 0.87
CA GLY A 46 19.90 3.75 1.38
C GLY A 46 19.37 2.32 1.48
N PRO A 47 20.24 1.30 1.41
CA PRO A 47 19.83 -0.07 1.71
C PRO A 47 19.26 -0.12 3.14
N ALA A 48 18.32 -1.03 3.36
CA ALA A 48 17.85 -1.30 4.71
C ALA A 48 19.02 -1.66 5.63
N ARG A 49 18.92 -1.25 6.89
CA ARG A 49 19.87 -1.66 7.91
C ARG A 49 19.79 -3.17 8.08
N ARG A 50 20.91 -3.84 8.35
CA ARG A 50 20.91 -5.29 8.64
C ARG A 50 20.01 -5.67 9.81
N SER A 51 19.83 -4.77 10.76
CA SER A 51 18.97 -4.91 11.93
C SER A 51 17.54 -4.39 11.72
N SER A 52 17.18 -3.97 10.50
CA SER A 52 15.84 -3.46 10.22
C SER A 52 14.80 -4.56 10.44
N ARG A 53 13.61 -4.13 10.84
CA ARG A 53 12.50 -5.04 11.14
C ARG A 53 11.88 -5.51 9.83
N ILE A 54 11.66 -6.81 9.71
CA ILE A 54 10.92 -7.34 8.55
C ILE A 54 9.44 -7.12 8.79
N ALA A 55 8.78 -6.55 7.79
CA ALA A 55 7.34 -6.30 7.78
C ALA A 55 6.74 -6.76 6.46
N ALA A 56 5.48 -7.20 6.49
CA ALA A 56 4.74 -7.59 5.31
C ALA A 56 3.44 -6.80 5.22
N VAL A 57 3.06 -6.40 4.01
CA VAL A 57 1.77 -5.73 3.77
C VAL A 57 0.95 -6.50 2.74
N ALA A 58 -0.35 -6.56 2.96
CA ALA A 58 -1.29 -7.25 2.09
C ALA A 58 -1.86 -6.28 1.03
N ILE A 59 -1.47 -6.49 -0.21
CA ILE A 59 -2.08 -5.85 -1.38
C ILE A 59 -3.12 -6.84 -1.93
N THR A 60 -4.29 -6.85 -1.34
CA THR A 60 -5.40 -7.71 -1.77
C THR A 60 -6.23 -7.05 -2.86
N LEU A 61 -6.56 -7.78 -3.93
CA LEU A 61 -7.50 -7.38 -4.96
C LEU A 61 -8.71 -8.32 -4.94
N PHE A 62 -9.91 -7.77 -4.79
CA PHE A 62 -11.16 -8.52 -4.84
C PHE A 62 -12.17 -7.84 -5.76
N GLN A 63 -13.13 -8.59 -6.29
CA GLN A 63 -14.20 -8.06 -7.13
C GLN A 63 -15.32 -7.50 -6.25
N HIS A 64 -15.48 -6.17 -6.20
CA HIS A 64 -16.57 -5.53 -5.47
C HIS A 64 -17.75 -5.26 -6.42
N ASP A 65 -18.97 -5.60 -6.01
CA ASP A 65 -20.18 -5.54 -6.85
C ASP A 65 -20.38 -4.19 -7.57
N GLN A 66 -20.20 -3.08 -6.84
CA GLN A 66 -20.40 -1.72 -7.37
C GLN A 66 -19.14 -1.03 -7.89
N LEU A 67 -17.95 -1.45 -7.46
CA LEU A 67 -16.69 -0.73 -7.70
C LEU A 67 -15.78 -1.46 -8.69
N GLY A 68 -16.11 -2.71 -9.04
CA GLY A 68 -15.24 -3.63 -9.76
C GLY A 68 -14.06 -4.06 -8.89
N TRP A 69 -12.94 -4.40 -9.53
CA TRP A 69 -11.69 -4.71 -8.84
C TRP A 69 -11.30 -3.62 -7.84
N THR A 70 -11.14 -4.00 -6.57
CA THR A 70 -10.99 -3.09 -5.45
C THR A 70 -9.89 -3.55 -4.50
N ILE A 71 -9.17 -2.58 -3.93
CA ILE A 71 -8.10 -2.76 -2.96
C ILE A 71 -8.53 -2.11 -1.63
N PRO A 72 -8.59 -2.85 -0.52
CA PRO A 72 -8.83 -2.25 0.79
C PRO A 72 -7.52 -1.62 1.33
N LEU A 73 -7.64 -0.41 1.86
CA LEU A 73 -6.60 0.34 2.53
C LEU A 73 -7.08 0.74 3.93
N THR A 74 -6.16 1.00 4.85
CA THR A 74 -6.45 1.44 6.21
C THR A 74 -6.00 2.89 6.41
N LEU A 75 -6.87 3.69 7.02
CA LEU A 75 -6.50 5.00 7.56
C LEU A 75 -6.10 4.81 9.01
N ARG A 76 -4.84 5.11 9.32
CA ARG A 76 -4.30 5.01 10.68
C ARG A 76 -4.86 6.12 11.57
N PRO A 77 -5.24 5.85 12.83
CA PRO A 77 -5.57 6.87 13.82
C PRO A 77 -4.46 7.92 13.94
N THR A 78 -4.83 9.17 14.15
CA THR A 78 -3.87 10.28 14.31
C THR A 78 -3.04 10.17 15.58
N THR A 79 -3.48 9.36 16.55
CA THR A 79 -2.83 9.12 17.84
C THR A 79 -1.59 8.22 17.76
N LEU A 80 -1.36 7.52 16.65
CA LEU A 80 -0.24 6.60 16.52
C LEU A 80 1.11 7.32 16.34
N MET A 81 2.12 6.87 17.09
CA MET A 81 3.48 7.44 17.10
C MET A 81 4.14 7.50 15.72
N HIS A 82 3.86 6.50 14.88
CA HIS A 82 4.34 6.43 13.51
C HIS A 82 3.17 6.39 12.54
N HIS A 83 3.28 7.19 11.47
CA HIS A 83 2.33 7.21 10.35
C HIS A 83 0.88 7.57 10.73
N GLY A 84 0.64 8.22 11.88
CA GLY A 84 -0.71 8.67 12.25
C GLY A 84 -1.36 9.53 11.17
N GLY A 85 -2.62 9.23 10.85
CA GLY A 85 -3.38 9.89 9.77
C GLY A 85 -2.94 9.53 8.34
N GLN A 86 -2.00 8.60 8.16
CA GLN A 86 -1.61 8.12 6.83
C GLN A 86 -2.49 6.95 6.39
N ILE A 87 -2.62 6.81 5.07
CA ILE A 87 -3.33 5.69 4.45
C ILE A 87 -2.29 4.66 4.04
N CYS A 88 -2.45 3.43 4.51
CA CYS A 88 -1.57 2.31 4.24
C CYS A 88 -2.33 1.07 3.77
N PHE A 89 -1.58 0.08 3.30
CA PHE A 89 -2.11 -1.27 3.20
C PHE A 89 -2.19 -1.87 4.61
N PRO A 90 -3.11 -2.82 4.85
CA PRO A 90 -3.05 -3.65 6.05
C PRO A 90 -1.70 -4.37 6.12
N GLY A 91 -1.06 -4.37 7.29
CA GLY A 91 0.23 -5.02 7.43
C GLY A 91 1.06 -4.51 8.59
N GLY A 92 1.94 -5.40 9.04
CA GLY A 92 2.78 -5.15 10.19
C GLY A 92 4.00 -6.05 10.18
N ARG A 93 4.52 -6.34 11.37
CA ARG A 93 5.82 -6.98 11.54
C ARG A 93 5.66 -8.49 11.35
N ALA A 94 6.59 -9.09 10.63
CA ALA A 94 6.63 -10.54 10.53
C ALA A 94 7.08 -11.14 11.87
N GLU A 95 6.35 -12.14 12.35
CA GLU A 95 6.72 -12.90 13.54
C GLU A 95 7.73 -14.00 13.19
N ARG A 96 8.35 -14.56 14.24
CA ARG A 96 9.36 -15.61 14.07
C ARG A 96 8.73 -16.85 13.45
N GLY A 97 9.23 -17.23 12.28
CA GLY A 97 8.79 -18.41 11.55
C GLY A 97 7.68 -18.15 10.53
N GLU A 98 7.17 -16.92 10.44
CA GLU A 98 6.20 -16.55 9.41
C GLU A 98 6.87 -16.37 8.04
N THR A 99 6.21 -16.88 7.01
CA THR A 99 6.39 -16.39 5.63
C THR A 99 5.78 -15.00 5.50
N MET A 100 6.21 -14.22 4.49
CA MET A 100 5.65 -12.89 4.24
C MET A 100 4.15 -12.94 3.91
N LEU A 101 3.69 -14.01 3.27
CA LEU A 101 2.27 -14.23 3.04
C LEU A 101 1.50 -14.44 4.35
N GLN A 102 2.02 -15.27 5.27
CA GLN A 102 1.40 -15.49 6.58
C GLN A 102 1.29 -14.18 7.36
N ALA A 103 2.39 -13.45 7.50
CA ALA A 103 2.41 -12.16 8.19
C ALA A 103 1.41 -11.18 7.57
N ALA A 104 1.41 -11.00 6.25
CA ALA A 104 0.49 -10.11 5.57
C ALA A 104 -0.98 -10.49 5.78
N THR A 105 -1.32 -11.78 5.71
CA THR A 105 -2.72 -12.25 5.90
C THR A 105 -3.18 -12.23 7.35
N ARG A 106 -2.28 -12.45 8.31
CA ARG A 106 -2.55 -12.30 9.75
C ARG A 106 -2.88 -10.85 10.06
N GLU A 107 -1.99 -9.93 9.70
CA GLU A 107 -2.14 -8.49 9.94
C GLU A 107 -3.39 -7.94 9.24
N TYR A 108 -3.70 -8.40 8.01
CA TYR A 108 -4.97 -8.08 7.35
C TYR A 108 -6.18 -8.48 8.21
N THR A 109 -6.13 -9.66 8.82
CA THR A 109 -7.23 -10.18 9.65
C THR A 109 -7.35 -9.39 10.95
N GLU A 110 -6.22 -9.08 11.60
CA GLU A 110 -6.16 -8.29 12.83
C GLU A 110 -6.67 -6.85 12.60
N GLU A 111 -6.17 -6.17 11.56
CA GLU A 111 -6.52 -4.78 11.27
C GLU A 111 -7.96 -4.60 10.75
N LEU A 112 -8.45 -5.53 9.92
CA LEU A 112 -9.75 -5.38 9.23
C LEU A 112 -10.88 -6.23 9.84
N GLY A 113 -10.55 -7.12 10.78
CA GLY A 113 -11.49 -8.03 11.43
C GLY A 113 -12.09 -9.09 10.52
N VAL A 114 -11.54 -9.30 9.32
CA VAL A 114 -12.01 -10.31 8.35
C VAL A 114 -10.82 -11.05 7.75
N ARG A 115 -10.96 -12.37 7.61
CA ARG A 115 -9.90 -13.20 7.04
C ARG A 115 -9.90 -13.09 5.50
N PRO A 116 -8.74 -12.87 4.85
CA PRO A 116 -8.69 -12.85 3.40
C PRO A 116 -8.89 -14.26 2.86
N ARG A 117 -9.91 -14.46 2.04
CA ARG A 117 -10.14 -15.69 1.29
C ARG A 117 -9.22 -15.71 0.06
N VAL A 118 -8.01 -16.21 0.26
CA VAL A 118 -6.96 -16.20 -0.78
C VAL A 118 -7.35 -17.09 -1.95
N HIS A 119 -7.63 -16.49 -3.10
CA HIS A 119 -7.79 -17.20 -4.37
C HIS A 119 -6.40 -17.53 -4.94
N ARG A 120 -5.50 -16.53 -4.97
CA ARG A 120 -4.09 -16.74 -5.36
C ARG A 120 -3.16 -15.71 -4.74
N ALA A 121 -2.03 -16.16 -4.19
CA ALA A 121 -0.88 -15.31 -3.90
C ALA A 121 -0.06 -15.14 -5.20
N CYS A 122 -0.11 -13.97 -5.82
CA CYS A 122 0.50 -13.70 -7.13
C CYS A 122 2.01 -13.46 -7.05
N GLY A 123 2.52 -13.04 -5.88
CA GLY A 123 3.94 -12.79 -5.62
C GLY A 123 4.18 -11.50 -4.86
N GLU A 124 5.44 -11.05 -4.86
CA GLU A 124 5.89 -9.86 -4.13
C GLU A 124 6.24 -8.71 -5.08
N LEU A 125 5.83 -7.50 -4.73
CA LEU A 125 6.41 -6.28 -5.28
C LEU A 125 7.87 -6.12 -4.84
N ALA A 126 8.56 -5.11 -5.38
CA ALA A 126 9.89 -4.78 -4.86
C ALA A 126 9.77 -4.35 -3.39
N SER A 127 10.65 -4.85 -2.52
CA SER A 127 10.64 -4.47 -1.12
C SER A 127 11.05 -3.00 -0.93
N TYR A 128 10.45 -2.33 0.06
CA TYR A 128 10.71 -0.93 0.36
C TYR A 128 11.22 -0.77 1.79
N TYR A 129 12.34 -0.05 1.94
CA TYR A 129 12.82 0.35 3.26
C TYR A 129 12.12 1.64 3.72
N VAL A 130 11.30 1.53 4.77
CA VAL A 130 10.55 2.64 5.37
C VAL A 130 11.33 3.17 6.58
N TYR A 131 12.15 4.18 6.33
CA TYR A 131 13.03 4.76 7.36
C TYR A 131 12.29 5.23 8.62
N ALA A 132 11.07 5.74 8.48
CA ALA A 132 10.32 6.31 9.62
C ALA A 132 10.00 5.27 10.71
N SER A 133 9.87 3.99 10.33
CA SER A 133 9.58 2.86 11.22
C SER A 133 10.75 1.87 11.37
N ASP A 134 11.84 2.05 10.59
CA ASP A 134 12.94 1.10 10.43
C ASP A 134 12.48 -0.28 9.95
N ASN A 135 11.45 -0.30 9.09
CA ASN A 135 10.88 -1.52 8.53
C ASN A 135 11.39 -1.75 7.10
N GLN A 136 11.85 -2.95 6.80
CA GLN A 136 11.96 -3.50 5.45
C GLN A 136 10.63 -4.16 5.08
N VAL A 137 9.85 -3.48 4.25
CA VAL A 137 8.47 -3.86 3.92
C VAL A 137 8.42 -4.73 2.66
N HIS A 138 7.77 -5.88 2.77
CA HIS A 138 7.50 -6.85 1.71
C HIS A 138 6.02 -6.76 1.28
N PRO A 139 5.70 -6.21 0.10
CA PRO A 139 4.32 -6.06 -0.34
C PRO A 139 3.85 -7.31 -1.09
N MET A 140 2.96 -8.08 -0.46
CA MET A 140 2.36 -9.29 -1.00
C MET A 140 1.16 -8.95 -1.88
N VAL A 141 1.20 -9.31 -3.16
CA VAL A 141 0.06 -9.14 -4.09
C VAL A 141 -0.79 -10.41 -4.08
N ILE A 142 -2.06 -10.26 -3.73
CA ILE A 142 -2.97 -11.39 -3.50
C ILE A 142 -4.29 -11.09 -4.20
N VAL A 143 -4.78 -12.01 -5.02
CA VAL A 143 -6.18 -12.00 -5.47
C VAL A 143 -6.99 -12.80 -4.47
N THR A 144 -8.08 -12.21 -3.98
CA THR A 144 -8.96 -12.82 -2.98
C THR A 144 -10.39 -12.88 -3.48
N ASP A 145 -11.21 -13.71 -2.85
CA ASP A 145 -12.65 -13.57 -2.92
C ASP A 145 -13.08 -12.28 -2.20
N PRO A 146 -14.28 -11.75 -2.51
CA PRO A 146 -14.85 -10.65 -1.75
C PRO A 146 -15.04 -11.06 -0.28
N PRO A 147 -14.92 -10.13 0.68
CA PRO A 147 -15.21 -10.43 2.08
C PRO A 147 -16.69 -10.81 2.24
N GLU A 148 -16.96 -11.94 2.91
CA GLU A 148 -18.35 -12.40 3.18
C GLU A 148 -19.04 -11.56 4.26
N GLN A 149 -18.25 -10.90 5.11
CA GLN A 149 -18.71 -10.15 6.27
C GLN A 149 -18.31 -8.69 6.13
N ALA A 150 -19.06 -7.82 6.79
CA ALA A 150 -18.68 -6.42 6.90
C ALA A 150 -17.33 -6.28 7.64
N TRP A 151 -16.54 -5.29 7.23
CA TRP A 151 -15.29 -4.94 7.89
C TRP A 151 -15.51 -4.62 9.37
N GLN A 152 -14.66 -5.17 10.23
CA GLN A 152 -14.65 -4.92 11.67
C GLN A 152 -13.26 -4.41 12.07
N PRO A 153 -12.88 -3.19 11.66
CA PRO A 153 -11.53 -2.69 11.86
C PRO A 153 -11.21 -2.54 13.34
N ASP A 154 -9.98 -2.88 13.74
CA ASP A 154 -9.50 -2.59 15.10
C ASP A 154 -9.40 -1.07 15.29
N PRO A 155 -10.20 -0.45 16.19
CA PRO A 155 -10.20 1.00 16.36
C PRO A 155 -8.87 1.54 16.92
N VAL A 156 -8.02 0.69 17.51
CA VAL A 156 -6.69 1.08 17.99
C VAL A 156 -5.73 1.32 16.83
N GLU A 157 -5.88 0.56 15.74
CA GLU A 157 -4.94 0.56 14.62
C GLU A 157 -5.50 1.18 13.34
N VAL A 158 -6.82 1.13 13.17
CA VAL A 158 -7.55 1.51 11.96
C VAL A 158 -8.72 2.42 12.30
N ALA A 159 -8.58 3.70 11.97
CA ALA A 159 -9.66 4.68 12.11
C ALA A 159 -10.74 4.51 11.04
N LYS A 160 -10.36 4.05 9.85
CA LYS A 160 -11.29 3.85 8.73
C LYS A 160 -10.73 2.89 7.68
N VAL A 161 -11.58 2.04 7.13
CA VAL A 161 -11.30 1.28 5.89
C VAL A 161 -11.63 2.14 4.67
N ILE A 162 -10.68 2.27 3.76
CA ILE A 162 -10.78 3.02 2.51
C ILE A 162 -10.71 2.03 1.36
N LEU A 163 -11.73 2.00 0.51
CA LEU A 163 -11.73 1.17 -0.69
C LEU A 163 -11.12 1.95 -1.85
N LEU A 164 -10.15 1.36 -2.53
CA LEU A 164 -9.52 1.92 -3.72
C LEU A 164 -9.94 1.08 -4.94
N PRO A 165 -10.87 1.57 -5.76
CA PRO A 165 -11.18 0.95 -7.04
C PRO A 165 -9.95 0.96 -7.95
N VAL A 166 -9.65 -0.16 -8.60
CA VAL A 166 -8.54 -0.29 -9.54
C VAL A 166 -8.69 0.68 -10.71
N SER A 167 -9.92 1.00 -11.11
CA SER A 167 -10.21 2.04 -12.11
C SER A 167 -9.63 3.40 -11.72
N GLN A 168 -9.72 3.80 -10.45
CA GLN A 168 -9.09 5.03 -9.94
C GLN A 168 -7.57 4.89 -9.82
N LEU A 169 -7.08 3.68 -9.51
CA LEU A 169 -5.64 3.44 -9.44
C LEU A 169 -4.97 3.60 -10.80
N ILE A 170 -5.57 3.11 -11.89
CA ILE A 170 -4.97 3.16 -13.22
C ILE A 170 -5.28 4.46 -13.98
N ASP A 171 -6.20 5.28 -13.46
CA ASP A 171 -6.51 6.61 -13.98
C ASP A 171 -5.32 7.58 -13.74
N PRO A 172 -4.70 8.11 -14.82
CA PRO A 172 -3.58 9.03 -14.70
C PRO A 172 -3.97 10.36 -14.05
N ASP A 173 -5.23 10.80 -14.16
CA ASP A 173 -5.70 12.08 -13.60
C ASP A 173 -5.79 12.05 -12.06
N ARG A 174 -5.71 10.86 -11.47
CA ARG A 174 -5.61 10.67 -10.01
C ARG A 174 -4.20 10.85 -9.48
N ARG A 175 -3.20 11.02 -10.34
CA ARG A 175 -1.83 11.31 -9.92
C ARG A 175 -1.70 12.80 -9.58
N GLN A 176 -1.50 13.09 -8.30
CA GLN A 176 -1.37 14.44 -7.79
C GLN A 176 -0.04 14.64 -7.05
N ARG A 177 0.16 15.87 -6.60
CA ARG A 177 1.20 16.22 -5.62
C ARG A 177 0.53 16.74 -4.36
N THR A 178 1.15 16.43 -3.23
CA THR A 178 0.72 16.90 -1.92
C THR A 178 1.91 17.56 -1.22
N SER A 179 1.62 18.55 -0.38
CA SER A 179 2.61 19.28 0.40
C SER A 179 2.55 18.83 1.85
N HIS A 180 3.70 18.53 2.42
CA HIS A 180 3.85 18.05 3.79
C HIS A 180 4.77 18.99 4.57
N ARG A 181 4.43 19.13 5.85
CA ARG A 181 5.16 19.88 6.85
C ARG A 181 5.59 18.89 7.92
N ARG A 182 6.90 18.84 8.22
CA ARG A 182 7.45 18.03 9.31
C ARG A 182 8.20 18.94 10.27
N LEU A 183 7.79 18.89 11.54
CA LEU A 183 8.54 19.52 12.62
C LEU A 183 9.85 18.74 12.82
N VAL A 184 10.94 19.48 12.90
CA VAL A 184 12.25 18.97 13.28
C VAL A 184 12.38 19.19 14.77
N VAL A 185 12.52 18.09 15.49
CA VAL A 185 12.79 18.09 16.93
C VAL A 185 14.23 17.65 17.15
N SER A 186 14.90 18.27 18.10
CA SER A 186 16.22 17.83 18.55
C SER A 186 16.11 16.54 19.37
N GLU A 187 17.24 15.95 19.74
CA GLU A 187 17.28 14.77 20.61
C GLU A 187 16.62 15.01 21.98
N ASN A 188 16.61 16.25 22.47
CA ASN A 188 15.96 16.61 23.73
C ASN A 188 14.47 16.98 23.57
N GLY A 189 13.89 16.77 22.38
CA GLY A 189 12.48 17.02 22.09
C GLY A 189 12.14 18.48 21.79
N SER A 190 13.09 19.42 21.90
CA SER A 190 12.85 20.81 21.54
C SER A 190 12.63 20.97 20.03
N HIS A 191 11.63 21.77 19.66
CA HIS A 191 11.38 22.13 18.26
C HIS A 191 12.52 23.03 17.76
N VAL A 192 13.26 22.55 16.75
CA VAL A 192 14.43 23.25 16.17
C VAL A 192 14.20 23.75 14.76
N GLY A 193 13.03 23.49 14.17
CA GLY A 193 12.66 24.02 12.87
C GLY A 193 11.64 23.15 12.15
N GLU A 194 11.43 23.47 10.88
CA GLU A 194 10.44 22.81 10.05
C GLU A 194 11.00 22.49 8.67
N VAL A 195 10.71 21.30 8.16
CA VAL A 195 10.92 20.95 6.75
C VAL A 195 9.58 20.89 6.04
N LYS A 196 9.46 21.68 4.97
CA LYS A 196 8.37 21.56 3.98
C LYS A 196 8.87 20.77 2.78
N PHE A 197 8.07 19.81 2.33
CA PHE A 197 8.39 19.03 1.15
C PHE A 197 7.14 18.66 0.38
N SER A 198 7.30 18.47 -0.93
CA SER A 198 6.23 17.98 -1.79
C SER A 198 6.50 16.53 -2.18
N ALA A 199 5.45 15.71 -2.18
CA ALA A 199 5.49 14.30 -2.52
C ALA A 199 4.42 13.95 -3.56
N PRO A 200 4.68 12.97 -4.44
CA PRO A 200 3.63 12.38 -5.26
C PRO A 200 2.56 11.72 -4.39
N ALA A 201 1.30 11.81 -4.84
CA ALA A 201 0.16 11.17 -4.21
C ALA A 201 -0.80 10.60 -5.25
N ILE A 202 -1.61 9.64 -4.80
CA ILE A 202 -2.76 9.11 -5.52
C ILE A 202 -4.00 9.60 -4.79
N GLU A 203 -4.86 10.31 -5.52
CA GLU A 203 -6.17 10.71 -5.03
C GLU A 203 -7.13 9.52 -5.09
N VAL A 204 -7.80 9.23 -3.99
CA VAL A 204 -8.81 8.18 -3.88
C VAL A 204 -10.13 8.81 -3.47
N ARG A 205 -11.15 8.67 -4.31
CA ARG A 205 -12.49 9.20 -4.06
C ARG A 205 -13.42 8.09 -3.62
N ASN A 206 -13.99 8.25 -2.43
CA ASN A 206 -15.00 7.36 -1.88
C ASN A 206 -16.23 8.18 -1.52
N ARG A 207 -17.32 8.03 -2.29
CA ARG A 207 -18.53 8.86 -2.14
C ARG A 207 -18.15 10.35 -2.11
N ASP A 208 -18.51 11.06 -1.04
CA ASP A 208 -18.23 12.50 -0.86
C ASP A 208 -16.87 12.80 -0.22
N GLN A 209 -16.02 11.77 -0.02
CA GLN A 209 -14.72 11.93 0.63
C GLN A 209 -13.58 11.75 -0.36
N VAL A 210 -12.62 12.68 -0.27
CA VAL A 210 -11.38 12.63 -1.04
C VAL A 210 -10.21 12.33 -0.10
N HIS A 211 -9.50 11.27 -0.42
CA HIS A 211 -8.35 10.77 0.32
C HIS A 211 -7.09 10.93 -0.51
N ARG A 212 -5.94 11.15 0.14
CA ARG A 212 -4.64 11.27 -0.52
C ARG A 212 -3.69 10.22 0.02
N VAL A 213 -3.33 9.26 -0.82
CA VAL A 213 -2.33 8.24 -0.49
C VAL A 213 -0.97 8.73 -0.97
N TRP A 214 0.02 8.78 -0.08
CA TRP A 214 1.36 9.29 -0.37
C TRP A 214 2.43 8.40 0.27
N GLY A 215 3.72 8.68 0.01
CA GLY A 215 4.82 7.94 0.61
C GLY A 215 4.96 6.50 0.07
N ALA A 216 5.38 5.56 0.94
CA ALA A 216 5.68 4.18 0.55
C ALA A 216 4.45 3.48 -0.06
N THR A 217 3.27 3.69 0.50
CA THR A 217 2.01 3.13 -0.03
C THR A 217 1.73 3.60 -1.45
N ALA A 218 1.91 4.90 -1.73
CA ALA A 218 1.71 5.44 -3.07
C ALA A 218 2.76 4.93 -4.08
N MET A 219 3.99 4.69 -3.62
CA MET A 219 5.05 4.07 -4.43
C MET A 219 4.71 2.62 -4.80
N MET A 220 4.23 1.83 -3.84
CA MET A 220 3.77 0.45 -4.06
C MET A 220 2.54 0.40 -4.99
N LEU A 221 1.55 1.28 -4.77
CA LEU A 221 0.38 1.43 -5.64
C LEU A 221 0.78 1.82 -7.08
N HIS A 222 1.75 2.72 -7.23
CA HIS A 222 2.28 3.06 -8.55
C HIS A 222 2.89 1.84 -9.25
N GLN A 223 3.68 1.03 -8.53
CA GLN A 223 4.24 -0.20 -9.08
C GLN A 223 3.14 -1.21 -9.46
N LEU A 224 2.12 -1.37 -8.62
CA LEU A 224 0.96 -2.21 -8.93
C LEU A 224 0.24 -1.74 -10.20
N ALA A 225 0.00 -0.44 -10.35
CA ALA A 225 -0.61 0.13 -11.56
C ALA A 225 0.20 -0.20 -12.83
N GLN A 226 1.53 -0.18 -12.74
CA GLN A 226 2.40 -0.57 -13.86
C GLN A 226 2.40 -2.09 -14.15
N LEU A 227 2.04 -2.94 -13.18
CA LEU A 227 1.84 -4.36 -13.42
C LEU A 227 0.50 -4.64 -14.10
N LEU A 228 -0.53 -3.90 -13.69
CA LEU A 228 -1.88 -4.00 -14.25
C LEU A 228 -1.90 -3.60 -15.73
N LEU A 229 -1.21 -2.52 -16.12
CA LEU A 229 -1.07 -2.02 -17.51
C LEU A 229 0.12 -2.66 -18.26
#